data_AF-A0A1V6D7U1-F1
#
_entry.id   AF-A0A1V6D7U1-F1
#
_cell.length_a   1.000
_cell.length_b   1.000
_cell.length_c   1.000
_cell.angle_alpha   90.00
_cell.angle_beta   90.00
_cell.angle_gamma   90.00
#
_symmetry.space_group_name_H-M   'P 1'
#
loop_
_entity.id
_entity.type
_entity.pdbx_description
1 polymer ?
#
loop_
_entity_poly.entity_id
_entity_poly.type
_entity_poly.pdbx_seq_one_letter_code
_entity_poly.pdbx_strand_id
1 'polypeptide(L)'
;MELMGNRNVLVGVIGAVAVVCVGAGVFSVTRVVSPPRAPEAVEPSYEFLCEKCQAVFSLRQSQIPSEVYEAITTARPAAMDCPRCGAHSSAYPPTRCPKCGKPYISNFSKGIIPQPGSRQREVCPHCGTDPYIWHRQHVKPEV
;
A
#
# COMPACT_ATOMS: atom_id res chain seq x y z
N MET A 1 -71.33 13.80 36.47
CA MET A 1 -69.91 14.00 36.81
C MET A 1 -69.06 13.16 35.86
N GLU A 2 -68.86 13.55 34.61
CA GLU A 2 -67.90 12.87 33.71
C GLU A 2 -67.48 13.84 32.60
N LEU A 3 -66.49 14.72 32.82
CA LEU A 3 -65.92 15.54 31.75
C LEU A 3 -64.54 16.17 32.08
N MET A 4 -63.75 15.56 32.97
CA MET A 4 -62.40 16.08 33.32
C MET A 4 -61.25 15.07 33.11
N GLY A 5 -61.49 13.92 32.47
CA GLY A 5 -60.47 12.88 32.24
C GLY A 5 -59.61 13.03 30.97
N ASN A 6 -59.99 13.89 30.01
CA ASN A 6 -59.37 13.89 28.67
C ASN A 6 -58.37 15.01 28.40
N ARG A 7 -58.27 16.04 29.25
CA ARG A 7 -57.42 17.21 28.95
C ARG A 7 -55.93 16.96 29.23
N ASN A 8 -55.62 16.20 30.27
CA ASN A 8 -54.22 15.91 30.65
C ASN A 8 -53.60 14.82 29.74
N VAL A 9 -54.41 13.89 29.24
CA VAL A 9 -53.97 12.88 28.27
C VAL A 9 -53.67 13.53 26.92
N LEU A 10 -54.52 14.45 26.46
CA LEU A 10 -54.32 15.15 25.19
C LEU A 10 -53.07 16.03 25.20
N VAL A 11 -52.81 16.76 26.29
CA VAL A 11 -51.60 17.59 26.44
C VAL A 11 -50.34 16.73 26.53
N GLY A 12 -50.40 15.58 27.22
CA GLY A 12 -49.29 14.62 27.29
C GLY A 12 -48.91 14.02 25.93
N VAL A 13 -49.90 13.67 25.12
CA VAL A 13 -49.68 13.11 23.77
C VAL A 13 -49.10 14.17 22.82
N ILE A 14 -49.62 15.41 22.85
CA ILE A 14 -49.09 16.50 22.01
C ILE A 14 -47.64 16.84 22.39
N GLY A 15 -47.31 16.87 23.68
CA GLY A 15 -45.94 17.08 24.15
C GLY A 15 -44.98 15.97 23.70
N ALA A 16 -45.41 14.70 23.79
CA ALA A 16 -44.60 13.56 23.36
C ALA A 16 -44.36 13.56 21.84
N VAL A 17 -45.38 13.86 21.03
CA VAL A 17 -45.25 13.94 19.56
C VAL A 17 -44.32 15.07 19.14
N ALA A 18 -44.39 16.24 19.78
CA ALA A 18 -43.49 17.36 19.49
C ALA A 18 -42.02 17.03 19.77
N VAL A 19 -41.72 16.35 20.89
CA VAL A 19 -40.35 15.93 21.23
C VAL A 19 -39.81 14.90 20.25
N VAL A 20 -40.64 13.94 19.83
CA VAL A 20 -40.24 12.91 18.84
C VAL A 20 -40.00 13.52 17.46
N CYS A 21 -40.84 14.46 17.01
CA CYS A 21 -40.66 15.13 15.71
C CYS A 21 -39.40 16.00 15.67
N VAL A 22 -39.09 16.73 16.75
CA VAL A 22 -37.86 17.54 16.84
C VAL A 22 -36.62 16.63 16.93
N GLY A 23 -36.68 15.54 17.70
CA GLY A 23 -35.59 14.56 17.79
C GLY A 23 -35.29 13.86 16.46
N ALA A 24 -36.34 13.45 15.72
CA ALA A 24 -36.19 12.84 14.40
C ALA A 24 -35.68 13.82 13.34
N GLY A 25 -36.10 15.09 13.41
CA GLY A 25 -35.61 16.16 12.54
C GLY A 25 -34.11 16.40 12.70
N VAL A 26 -33.64 16.60 13.93
CA VAL A 26 -32.20 16.87 14.22
C VAL A 26 -31.30 15.67 13.89
N PHE A 27 -31.78 14.44 14.10
CA PHE A 27 -31.04 13.24 13.72
C PHE A 27 -30.91 13.07 12.20
N SER A 28 -31.87 13.57 11.43
CA SER A 28 -31.86 13.50 9.97
C SER A 28 -30.88 14.51 9.34
N VAL A 29 -30.75 15.72 9.90
CA VAL A 29 -29.82 16.74 9.34
C VAL A 29 -28.35 16.40 9.64
N THR A 30 -28.07 15.82 10.81
CA THR A 30 -26.68 15.49 11.22
C THR A 30 -26.08 14.30 10.47
N ARG A 31 -26.90 13.41 9.90
CA ARG A 31 -26.42 12.27 9.10
C ARG A 31 -26.18 12.59 7.62
N VAL A 32 -26.82 13.62 7.07
CA VAL A 32 -26.67 14.02 5.66
C VAL A 32 -25.47 14.94 5.44
N VAL A 33 -24.99 15.63 6.49
CA VAL A 33 -23.80 16.52 6.44
C VAL A 33 -22.57 15.85 7.06
N SER A 34 -22.40 14.54 6.85
CA SER A 34 -21.08 13.93 7.02
C SER A 34 -20.42 13.93 5.64
N PRO A 35 -19.42 14.81 5.39
CA PRO A 35 -18.68 14.74 4.13
C PRO A 35 -18.11 13.31 3.99
N PRO A 36 -18.10 12.73 2.78
CA PRO A 36 -17.44 11.45 2.55
C PRO A 36 -16.02 11.58 3.10
N ARG A 37 -15.65 10.73 4.07
CA ARG A 37 -14.26 10.65 4.53
C ARG A 37 -13.41 10.50 3.29
N ALA A 38 -12.52 11.47 3.04
CA ALA A 38 -11.53 11.35 2.00
C ALA A 38 -10.85 9.98 2.17
N PRO A 39 -10.65 9.20 1.09
CA PRO A 39 -9.94 7.94 1.21
C PRO A 39 -8.61 8.22 1.91
N GLU A 40 -8.36 7.55 3.03
CA GLU A 40 -7.07 7.60 3.70
C GLU A 40 -6.01 7.34 2.64
N ALA A 41 -5.06 8.28 2.49
CA ALA A 41 -3.95 8.11 1.56
C ALA A 41 -3.24 6.80 1.93
N VAL A 42 -3.38 5.78 1.09
CA VAL A 42 -2.76 4.47 1.33
C VAL A 42 -1.26 4.67 1.17
N GLU A 43 -0.53 4.64 2.28
CA GLU A 43 0.92 4.75 2.28
C GLU A 43 1.51 3.58 1.46
N PRO A 44 2.40 3.86 0.48
CA PRO A 44 2.96 2.81 -0.36
C PRO A 44 3.84 1.86 0.47
N SER A 45 3.69 0.56 0.23
CA SER A 45 4.54 -0.48 0.79
C SER A 45 5.58 -0.96 -0.22
N TYR A 46 6.83 -1.12 0.21
CA TYR A 46 7.93 -1.59 -0.60
C TYR A 46 8.37 -3.00 -0.16
N GLU A 47 8.63 -3.88 -1.11
CA GLU A 47 9.16 -5.22 -0.85
C GLU A 47 10.69 -5.21 -0.83
N PHE A 48 11.27 -6.01 0.06
CA PHE A 48 12.70 -6.25 0.17
C PHE A 48 12.98 -7.75 0.25
N LEU A 49 14.12 -8.15 -0.31
CA LEU A 49 14.64 -9.52 -0.25
C LEU A 49 16.04 -9.50 0.36
N CYS A 50 16.23 -10.23 1.45
CA CYS A 50 17.54 -10.40 2.06
C CYS A 50 18.36 -11.46 1.32
N GLU A 51 19.59 -11.12 0.93
CA GLU A 51 20.51 -12.04 0.29
C GLU A 51 20.95 -13.18 1.23
N LYS A 52 21.12 -12.89 2.53
CA LYS A 52 21.68 -13.84 3.49
C LYS A 52 20.67 -14.89 3.95
N CYS A 53 19.49 -14.45 4.39
CA CYS A 53 18.46 -15.36 4.91
C CYS A 53 17.33 -15.65 3.91
N GLN A 54 17.36 -15.05 2.71
CA GLN A 54 16.35 -15.21 1.66
C GLN A 54 14.92 -14.82 2.11
N ALA A 55 14.79 -14.09 3.22
CA ALA A 55 13.51 -13.62 3.69
C ALA A 55 13.01 -12.47 2.81
N VAL A 56 11.74 -12.58 2.40
CA VAL A 56 10.98 -11.49 1.76
C VAL A 56 10.15 -10.79 2.83
N PHE A 57 10.15 -9.47 2.83
CA PHE A 57 9.36 -8.67 3.76
C PHE A 57 8.97 -7.34 3.11
N SER A 58 7.88 -6.75 3.61
CA SER A 58 7.37 -5.47 3.13
C SER A 58 7.49 -4.43 4.23
N LEU A 59 7.95 -3.24 3.88
CA LEU A 59 8.04 -2.08 4.76
C LEU A 59 7.19 -0.94 4.22
N ARG A 60 6.58 -0.18 5.12
CA ARG A 60 5.96 1.10 4.76
C ARG A 60 7.04 2.15 4.52
N GLN A 61 6.73 3.18 3.75
CA GLN A 61 7.67 4.28 3.49
C GLN A 61 8.27 4.85 4.78
N SER A 62 7.45 5.06 5.81
CA SER A 62 7.85 5.54 7.14
C SER A 62 8.85 4.65 7.89
N GLN A 63 9.01 3.38 7.49
CA GLN A 63 9.92 2.42 8.10
C GLN A 63 11.24 2.27 7.33
N ILE A 64 11.35 2.90 6.16
CA ILE A 64 12.52 2.82 5.29
C ILE A 64 13.41 4.02 5.60
N PRO A 65 14.72 3.85 5.81
CA PRO A 65 15.65 4.97 5.96
C PRO A 65 15.54 5.92 4.76
N SER A 66 15.58 7.24 5.00
CA SER A 66 15.40 8.28 3.98
C SER A 66 16.34 8.10 2.78
N GLU A 67 17.58 7.72 3.04
CA GLU A 67 18.63 7.54 2.04
C GLU A 67 18.32 6.33 1.14
N VAL A 68 17.79 5.26 1.74
CA VAL A 68 17.39 4.04 1.03
C VAL A 68 16.15 4.33 0.19
N TYR A 69 15.18 5.07 0.73
CA TYR A 69 13.98 5.47 -0.01
C TYR A 69 14.31 6.37 -1.21
N GLU A 70 15.19 7.36 -1.03
CA GLU A 70 15.67 8.21 -2.12
C GLU A 70 16.39 7.39 -3.19
N ALA A 71 17.25 6.44 -2.79
CA ALA A 71 17.93 5.56 -3.73
C ALA A 71 16.93 4.72 -4.55
N ILE A 72 15.91 4.14 -3.92
CA ILE A 72 14.87 3.38 -4.63
C ILE A 72 14.12 4.24 -5.65
N THR A 73 13.66 5.42 -5.22
CA THR A 73 12.86 6.32 -6.06
C THR A 73 13.66 6.96 -7.21
N THR A 74 14.98 7.12 -7.03
CA THR A 74 15.90 7.59 -8.07
C THR A 74 16.55 6.45 -8.88
N ALA A 75 16.04 5.22 -8.74
CA ALA A 75 16.55 4.01 -9.40
C ALA A 75 18.06 3.80 -9.20
N ARG A 76 18.56 4.11 -8.00
CA ARG A 76 19.94 3.83 -7.58
C ARG A 76 20.00 2.53 -6.77
N PRO A 77 21.18 1.89 -6.70
CA PRO A 77 21.40 0.75 -5.82
C PRO A 77 21.08 1.12 -4.37
N ALA A 78 20.27 0.29 -3.72
CA ALA A 78 19.81 0.51 -2.37
C ALA A 78 19.95 -0.79 -1.57
N ALA A 79 20.73 -0.74 -0.50
CA ALA A 79 20.92 -1.83 0.44
C ALA A 79 20.55 -1.34 1.83
N MET A 80 19.92 -2.22 2.62
CA MET A 80 19.63 -1.95 4.02
C MET A 80 19.87 -3.20 4.88
N ASP A 81 19.86 -3.00 6.19
CA ASP A 81 19.99 -4.08 7.15
C ASP A 81 18.74 -4.96 7.14
N CYS A 82 18.93 -6.27 7.30
CA CYS A 82 17.81 -7.19 7.33
C CYS A 82 17.18 -7.22 8.73
N PRO A 83 15.91 -6.84 8.91
CA PRO A 83 15.24 -6.88 10.21
C PRO A 83 14.95 -8.30 10.70
N ARG A 84 15.07 -9.32 9.83
CA ARG A 84 14.79 -10.72 10.17
C ARG A 84 16.00 -11.45 10.75
N CYS A 85 17.19 -11.23 10.20
CA CYS A 85 18.41 -11.91 10.63
C CYS A 85 19.51 -10.98 11.16
N GLY A 86 19.32 -9.66 11.10
CA GLY A 86 20.29 -8.67 11.57
C GLY A 86 21.50 -8.47 10.64
N ALA A 87 21.53 -9.10 9.47
CA ALA A 87 22.65 -8.96 8.55
C ALA A 87 22.70 -7.54 7.94
N HIS A 88 23.86 -6.88 8.08
CA HIS A 88 24.08 -5.55 7.56
C HIS A 88 24.11 -5.48 6.03
N SER A 89 23.54 -4.42 5.45
CA SER A 89 23.53 -4.11 4.00
C SER A 89 23.22 -5.33 3.12
N SER A 90 22.21 -6.11 3.50
CA SER A 90 21.92 -7.41 2.89
C SER A 90 20.54 -7.50 2.27
N ALA A 91 19.65 -6.54 2.54
CA ALA A 91 18.31 -6.49 1.98
C ALA A 91 18.21 -5.47 0.86
N TYR A 92 17.69 -5.91 -0.28
CA TYR A 92 17.60 -5.14 -1.51
C TYR A 92 16.16 -5.14 -2.03
N PRO A 93 15.74 -4.09 -2.77
CA PRO A 93 14.53 -4.15 -3.59
C PRO A 93 14.64 -5.30 -4.60
N PRO A 94 13.70 -6.28 -4.58
CA PRO A 94 13.76 -7.41 -5.48
C PRO A 94 13.22 -7.04 -6.86
N THR A 95 13.80 -7.65 -7.88
CA THR A 95 13.23 -7.70 -9.23
C THR A 95 12.35 -8.93 -9.35
N ARG A 96 11.20 -8.81 -10.00
CA ARG A 96 10.34 -9.97 -10.31
C ARG A 96 10.62 -10.48 -11.71
N CYS A 97 10.82 -11.79 -11.85
CA CYS A 97 11.01 -12.39 -13.17
C CYS A 97 9.69 -12.35 -13.96
N PRO A 98 9.67 -11.85 -15.21
CA PRO A 98 8.45 -11.78 -15.99
C PRO A 98 7.90 -13.15 -16.41
N LYS A 99 8.76 -14.20 -16.45
CA LYS A 99 8.35 -15.56 -16.83
C LYS A 99 7.83 -16.37 -15.64
N CYS A 100 8.59 -16.44 -14.55
CA CYS A 100 8.24 -17.30 -13.41
C CYS A 100 7.65 -16.56 -12.20
N GLY A 101 7.61 -15.22 -12.23
CA GLY A 101 7.06 -14.37 -11.18
C GLY A 101 7.88 -14.30 -9.89
N LYS A 102 8.89 -15.17 -9.72
CA LYS A 102 9.68 -15.23 -8.49
C LYS A 102 10.55 -13.97 -8.31
N PRO A 103 10.63 -13.43 -7.08
CA PRO A 103 11.55 -12.34 -6.78
C PRO A 103 12.99 -12.84 -6.76
N TYR A 104 13.91 -11.97 -7.17
CA TYR A 104 15.34 -12.18 -7.06
C TYR A 104 16.07 -10.84 -6.92
N ILE A 105 17.31 -10.87 -6.41
CA ILE A 105 18.14 -9.67 -6.29
C ILE A 105 18.89 -9.48 -7.60
N SER A 106 18.67 -8.35 -8.26
CA SER A 106 19.34 -8.05 -9.52
C SER A 106 20.78 -7.56 -9.32
N ASN A 107 21.63 -7.71 -10.33
CA ASN A 107 22.97 -7.10 -10.32
C ASN A 107 22.87 -5.57 -10.24
N PHE A 108 21.86 -4.98 -10.88
CA PHE A 108 21.57 -3.56 -10.78
C PHE A 108 21.24 -3.11 -9.35
N SER A 109 20.39 -3.85 -8.63
CA SER A 109 20.07 -3.56 -7.22
C SER A 109 21.32 -3.58 -6.34
N LYS A 110 22.34 -4.37 -6.72
CA LYS A 110 23.65 -4.46 -6.05
C LYS A 110 24.66 -3.40 -6.52
N GLY A 111 24.30 -2.54 -7.46
CA GLY A 111 25.21 -1.54 -8.04
C GLY A 111 26.26 -2.11 -8.96
N ILE A 112 26.09 -3.34 -9.43
CA ILE A 112 26.95 -3.95 -10.41
C ILE A 112 26.50 -3.47 -11.79
N ILE A 113 27.10 -2.35 -12.23
CA ILE A 113 26.81 -1.75 -13.53
C ILE A 113 27.63 -2.48 -14.60
N PRO A 114 27.00 -3.04 -15.64
CA PRO A 114 27.73 -3.67 -16.74
C PRO A 114 28.62 -2.62 -17.43
N GLN A 115 29.91 -2.93 -17.58
CA GLN A 115 30.83 -2.08 -18.34
C GLN A 115 30.40 -1.98 -19.81
N PRO A 116 30.69 -0.87 -20.51
CA PRO A 116 30.45 -0.76 -21.94
C PRO A 116 31.12 -1.92 -22.69
N GLY A 117 30.35 -2.67 -23.49
CA GLY A 117 30.83 -3.86 -24.22
C GLY A 117 30.82 -5.16 -23.41
N SER A 118 30.52 -5.12 -22.11
CA SER A 118 30.32 -6.34 -21.33
C SER A 118 29.03 -7.07 -21.76
N ARG A 119 29.10 -8.40 -21.83
CA ARG A 119 27.93 -9.27 -22.07
C ARG A 119 27.21 -9.63 -20.78
N GLN A 120 27.40 -8.86 -19.71
CA GLN A 120 26.80 -9.17 -18.42
C GLN A 120 25.28 -8.96 -18.52
N ARG A 121 24.56 -10.07 -18.51
CA ARG A 121 23.10 -10.10 -18.62
C ARG A 121 22.49 -10.27 -17.24
N GLU A 122 21.37 -9.60 -17.03
CA GLU A 122 20.50 -9.87 -15.90
C GLU A 122 19.71 -11.15 -16.22
N VAL A 123 20.03 -12.25 -15.55
CA VAL A 123 19.37 -13.54 -15.77
C VAL A 123 18.69 -13.98 -14.49
N CYS A 124 17.42 -14.33 -14.59
CA CYS A 124 16.66 -14.85 -13.45
C CYS A 124 17.31 -16.15 -12.93
N PRO A 125 17.72 -16.20 -11.65
CA PRO A 125 18.39 -17.38 -11.09
C PRO A 125 17.45 -18.59 -10.96
N HIS A 126 16.14 -18.37 -11.00
CA HIS A 126 15.15 -19.44 -10.81
C HIS A 126 14.80 -20.20 -12.09
N CYS A 127 14.88 -19.54 -13.25
CA CYS A 127 14.41 -20.13 -14.52
C CYS A 127 15.28 -19.79 -15.74
N GLY A 128 16.40 -19.08 -15.56
CA GLY A 128 17.32 -18.73 -16.63
C GLY A 128 16.80 -17.69 -17.61
N THR A 129 15.68 -17.04 -17.33
CA THR A 129 15.11 -16.03 -18.24
C THR A 129 15.83 -14.70 -18.09
N ASP A 130 16.29 -14.16 -19.21
CA ASP A 130 16.75 -12.78 -19.36
C ASP A 130 15.52 -11.87 -19.51
N PRO A 131 15.18 -11.02 -18.51
CA PRO A 131 13.99 -10.18 -18.56
C PRO A 131 14.00 -9.20 -19.74
N TYR A 132 15.17 -8.70 -20.12
CA TYR A 132 15.30 -7.74 -21.21
C TYR A 132 14.93 -8.37 -22.56
N ILE A 133 15.48 -9.55 -22.83
CA ILE A 133 15.14 -10.31 -24.04
C ILE A 133 13.67 -10.73 -24.01
N TRP A 134 13.17 -11.16 -22.85
CA TRP A 134 11.77 -11.56 -22.69
C TRP A 134 10.81 -10.41 -23.02
N HIS A 135 11.04 -9.21 -22.48
CA HIS A 135 10.20 -8.05 -22.74
C HIS A 135 10.24 -7.63 -24.22
N ARG A 136 11.42 -7.62 -24.87
CA ARG A 136 11.50 -7.32 -26.32
C ARG A 136 10.71 -8.30 -27.19
N GLN A 137 10.55 -9.54 -26.76
CA GLN A 137 9.85 -10.58 -27.52
C GLN A 137 8.33 -10.60 -27.25
N HIS A 138 7.89 -10.18 -26.07
CA HIS A 138 6.51 -10.39 -25.61
C HIS A 138 5.73 -9.09 -25.36
N VAL A 139 6.41 -7.97 -25.15
CA VAL A 139 5.79 -6.66 -24.97
C VAL A 139 5.98 -5.87 -26.25
N LYS A 140 4.89 -5.66 -26.99
CA LYS A 140 4.90 -4.72 -28.13
C LYS A 140 5.09 -3.31 -27.57
N PRO A 141 5.95 -2.47 -28.17
CA PRO A 141 5.97 -1.07 -27.82
C PRO A 141 4.58 -0.49 -28.11
N GLU A 142 3.95 0.12 -27.12
CA GLU A 142 2.80 0.99 -27.37
C GLU A 142 3.35 2.19 -28.14
N VAL A 143 2.91 2.34 -29.39
CA VAL A 143 3.25 3.44 -30.30
C VAL A 143 2.11 4.43 -30.30
#